data_AF-A0A2V9K7P5-F1
#
_entry.id   AF-A0A2V9K7P5-F1
#
_cell.length_a   1.000
_cell.length_b   1.000
_cell.length_c   1.000
_cell.angle_alpha   90.00
_cell.angle_beta   90.00
_cell.angle_gamma   90.00
#
_symmetry.space_group_name_H-M   'P 1'
#
loop_
_entity.id
_entity.type
_entity.pdbx_description
1 polymer ?
#
loop_
_entity_poly.entity_id
_entity_poly.type
_entity_poly.pdbx_seq_one_letter_code
_entity_poly.pdbx_strand_id
1 'polypeptide(L)'
;MKDVLLCAAFVGLLWLPLGSLVLRLAGRGKIPDSPPLALALGMGTWGLAVLVLGAASALYRPVVIASAAAALMARRYSRLRAGPPGAEFSYRPCGVPGEKLLIAALLGVSAAYCTIVVASALAPEAAFDALNVYLPYARSAAAAHRLGFAPNNWNSSMPALPLASYATAFLFSGEHLAKLFNACCYLACGALIYGFSNRRFTSLHAASAAALFWTSPLALYEATTALIDLPLALFSALALS
;
A
#
# COMPACT_ATOMS: atom_id res chain seq x y z
N MET A 1 2.90 -9.50 -17.22
CA MET A 1 4.29 -9.16 -16.78
C MET A 1 4.53 -7.65 -16.66
N LYS A 2 4.17 -6.83 -17.64
CA LYS A 2 4.33 -5.37 -17.59
C LYS A 2 3.75 -4.73 -16.31
N ASP A 3 2.53 -5.09 -15.93
CA ASP A 3 1.86 -4.50 -14.76
C ASP A 3 2.51 -4.88 -13.43
N VAL A 4 3.07 -6.08 -13.33
CA VAL A 4 3.84 -6.53 -12.16
C VAL A 4 5.11 -5.68 -12.01
N LEU A 5 5.83 -5.45 -13.11
CA LEU A 5 7.02 -4.59 -13.10
C LEU A 5 6.68 -3.15 -12.77
N LEU A 6 5.58 -2.62 -13.30
CA LEU A 6 5.10 -1.28 -12.95
C LEU A 6 4.73 -1.19 -11.47
N CYS A 7 3.99 -2.17 -10.94
CA CYS A 7 3.65 -2.21 -9.53
C CYS A 7 4.89 -2.24 -8.65
N ALA A 8 5.85 -3.12 -8.96
CA ALA A 8 7.14 -3.18 -8.25
C ALA A 8 7.91 -1.85 -8.34
N ALA A 9 7.87 -1.17 -9.49
CA ALA A 9 8.47 0.15 -9.65
C ALA A 9 7.77 1.21 -8.80
N PHE A 10 6.43 1.25 -8.75
CA PHE A 10 5.70 2.16 -7.87
C PHE A 10 6.01 1.89 -6.39
N VAL A 11 5.98 0.64 -5.96
CA VAL A 11 6.31 0.25 -4.58
C VAL A 11 7.76 0.62 -4.23
N GLY A 12 8.72 0.20 -5.05
CA GLY A 12 10.15 0.31 -4.77
C GLY A 12 10.77 1.68 -5.03
N LEU A 13 10.30 2.38 -6.07
CA LEU A 13 10.85 3.66 -6.52
C LEU A 13 9.98 4.86 -6.13
N LEU A 14 8.73 4.67 -5.73
CA LEU A 14 7.87 5.78 -5.33
C LEU A 14 7.42 5.68 -3.88
N TRP A 15 6.62 4.66 -3.52
CA TRP A 15 6.01 4.59 -2.19
C TRP A 15 7.05 4.41 -1.08
N LEU A 16 7.87 3.37 -1.12
CA LEU A 16 8.92 3.16 -0.09
C LEU A 16 9.86 4.38 0.04
N PRO A 17 10.38 4.96 -1.06
CA PRO A 17 11.20 6.17 -0.98
C PRO A 17 10.48 7.36 -0.37
N LEU A 18 9.26 7.63 -0.80
CA LEU A 18 8.50 8.81 -0.41
C LEU A 18 8.05 8.70 1.06
N GLY A 19 7.58 7.54 1.50
CA GLY A 19 7.27 7.35 2.92
C GLY A 19 8.50 7.37 3.82
N SER A 20 9.65 6.84 3.37
CA SER A 20 10.91 6.98 4.14
C SER A 20 11.36 8.44 4.24
N LEU A 21 11.11 9.27 3.22
CA LEU A 21 11.35 10.71 3.28
C LEU A 21 10.43 11.36 4.32
N VAL A 22 9.13 11.05 4.30
CA VAL A 22 8.15 11.59 5.25
C VAL A 22 8.49 11.19 6.69
N LEU A 23 8.82 9.92 6.94
CA LEU A 23 9.26 9.43 8.25
C LEU A 23 10.48 10.20 8.78
N ARG A 24 11.45 10.48 7.90
CA ARG A 24 12.65 11.24 8.27
C ARG A 24 12.35 12.71 8.58
N LEU A 25 11.46 13.33 7.81
CA LEU A 25 11.05 14.72 8.02
C LEU A 25 10.21 14.86 9.29
N ALA A 26 9.28 13.95 9.54
CA ALA A 26 8.37 13.99 10.68
C ALA A 26 9.01 13.47 11.98
N GLY A 27 9.96 12.55 11.90
CA GLY A 27 10.30 11.66 13.00
C GLY A 27 11.77 11.51 13.32
N ARG A 28 12.63 12.53 13.09
CA ARG A 28 14.10 12.56 13.42
C ARG A 28 14.47 11.73 14.67
N GLY A 29 14.66 10.42 14.51
CA GLY A 29 15.03 9.45 15.56
C GLY A 29 13.91 8.97 16.51
N LYS A 30 12.66 9.45 16.40
CA LYS A 30 11.55 9.08 17.32
C LYS A 30 10.60 8.03 16.75
N ILE A 31 10.45 7.97 15.42
CA ILE A 31 9.55 7.05 14.75
C ILE A 31 10.40 5.95 14.09
N PRO A 32 10.14 4.66 14.36
CA PRO A 32 10.86 3.56 13.74
C PRO A 32 10.74 3.58 12.21
N ASP A 33 11.87 3.59 11.51
CA ASP A 33 11.97 3.57 10.04
C ASP A 33 11.78 2.13 9.52
N SER A 34 10.57 1.57 9.67
CA SER A 34 10.26 0.22 9.18
C SER A 34 9.72 0.26 7.73
N PRO A 35 10.13 -0.68 6.85
CA PRO A 35 9.65 -0.73 5.47
C PRO A 35 8.11 -0.78 5.32
N PRO A 36 7.34 -1.52 6.14
CA PRO A 36 5.88 -1.50 6.06
C PRO A 36 5.26 -0.15 6.40
N LEU A 37 5.83 0.55 7.39
CA LEU A 37 5.39 1.89 7.78
C LEU A 37 5.72 2.91 6.69
N ALA A 38 6.93 2.83 6.13
CA ALA A 38 7.34 3.64 4.98
C ALA A 38 6.44 3.37 3.76
N LEU A 39 6.06 2.11 3.51
CA LEU A 39 5.18 1.78 2.40
C LEU A 39 3.79 2.39 2.58
N ALA A 40 3.19 2.22 3.76
CA ALA A 40 1.87 2.76 4.09
C ALA A 40 1.85 4.29 4.03
N LEU A 41 2.84 4.96 4.63
CA LEU A 41 2.96 6.41 4.57
C LEU A 41 3.20 6.89 3.14
N GLY A 42 4.08 6.23 2.40
CA GLY A 42 4.40 6.57 1.02
C GLY A 42 3.20 6.46 0.10
N MET A 43 2.40 5.41 0.27
CA MET A 43 1.15 5.24 -0.46
C MET A 43 0.15 6.33 -0.10
N GLY A 44 -0.07 6.61 1.19
CA GLY A 44 -1.03 7.63 1.63
C GLY A 44 -0.66 9.04 1.15
N THR A 45 0.61 9.39 1.28
CA THR A 45 1.14 10.69 0.82
C THR A 45 1.16 10.81 -0.70
N TRP A 46 1.40 9.71 -1.43
CA TRP A 46 1.22 9.68 -2.87
C TRP A 46 -0.25 9.87 -3.27
N GLY A 47 -1.18 9.19 -2.59
CA GLY A 47 -2.62 9.35 -2.80
C GLY A 47 -3.07 10.80 -2.58
N LEU A 48 -2.54 11.48 -1.55
CA LEU A 48 -2.78 12.90 -1.30
C LEU A 48 -2.21 13.79 -2.42
N ALA A 49 -0.99 13.51 -2.88
CA ALA A 49 -0.40 14.26 -3.98
C ALA A 49 -1.23 14.14 -5.26
N VAL A 50 -1.69 12.94 -5.58
CA VAL A 50 -2.58 12.68 -6.72
C VAL A 50 -3.93 13.35 -6.55
N LEU A 51 -4.48 13.37 -5.34
CA LEU A 51 -5.71 14.11 -5.01
C LEU A 51 -5.55 15.60 -5.32
N VAL A 52 -4.46 16.22 -4.86
CA VAL A 52 -4.16 17.65 -5.11
C VAL A 52 -3.97 17.92 -6.60
N LEU A 53 -3.20 17.09 -7.30
CA LEU A 53 -3.02 17.21 -8.75
C LEU A 53 -4.33 17.05 -9.51
N GLY A 54 -5.17 16.08 -9.11
CA GLY A 54 -6.47 15.85 -9.71
C GLY A 54 -7.44 17.00 -9.47
N ALA A 55 -7.46 17.57 -8.26
CA ALA A 55 -8.26 18.76 -7.95
C ALA A 55 -7.80 19.99 -8.77
N ALA A 56 -6.50 20.09 -9.03
CA ALA A 56 -5.92 21.12 -9.89
C ALA A 56 -6.05 20.84 -11.41
N SER A 57 -6.72 19.75 -11.80
CA SER A 57 -6.82 19.30 -13.21
C SER A 57 -5.46 19.10 -13.89
N ALA A 58 -4.46 18.71 -13.12
CA ALA A 58 -3.07 18.51 -13.55
C ALA A 58 -2.67 17.03 -13.57
N LEU A 59 -3.63 16.10 -13.65
CA LEU A 59 -3.39 14.66 -13.58
C LEU A 59 -2.90 14.09 -14.92
N TYR A 60 -1.88 14.72 -15.50
CA TYR A 60 -1.21 14.28 -16.71
C TYR A 60 -0.09 13.31 -16.36
N ARG A 61 0.09 12.27 -17.18
CA ARG A 61 1.18 11.30 -17.03
C ARG A 61 2.57 11.95 -16.82
N PRO A 62 3.02 12.96 -17.59
CA PRO A 62 4.31 13.61 -17.36
C PRO A 62 4.38 14.34 -16.01
N VAL A 63 3.29 14.98 -15.56
CA VAL A 63 3.24 15.67 -14.26
C VAL A 63 3.37 14.66 -13.11
N VAL A 64 2.71 13.51 -13.25
CA VAL A 64 2.80 12.41 -12.27
C VAL A 64 4.23 11.85 -12.22
N ILE A 65 4.88 11.64 -13.37
CA ILE A 65 6.29 11.20 -13.43
C ILE A 65 7.22 12.26 -12.82
N ALA A 66 7.03 13.54 -13.15
CA ALA A 66 7.83 14.64 -12.61
C ALA A 66 7.69 14.75 -11.09
N SER A 67 6.48 14.58 -10.56
CA SER A 67 6.22 14.56 -9.11
C SER A 67 6.94 13.40 -8.42
N ALA A 68 6.90 12.20 -9.02
CA ALA A 68 7.64 11.04 -8.52
C ALA A 68 9.16 11.28 -8.54
N ALA A 69 9.69 11.85 -9.63
CA ALA A 69 11.11 12.19 -9.74
C ALA A 69 11.53 13.24 -8.71
N ALA A 70 10.71 14.28 -8.49
CA ALA A 70 10.95 15.31 -7.47
C ALA A 70 11.01 14.71 -6.06
N ALA A 71 10.11 13.78 -5.72
CA ALA A 71 10.13 13.08 -4.43
C ALA A 71 11.42 12.25 -4.24
N LEU A 72 11.87 11.56 -5.29
CA LEU A 72 13.14 10.83 -5.29
C LEU A 72 14.36 11.75 -5.10
N MET A 73 14.38 12.91 -5.77
CA MET A 73 15.44 13.90 -5.58
C MET A 73 15.44 14.48 -4.16
N ALA A 74 14.27 14.81 -3.60
CA ALA A 74 14.13 15.27 -2.23
C ALA A 74 14.63 14.23 -1.21
N ARG A 75 14.38 12.94 -1.46
CA ARG A 75 14.95 11.84 -0.65
C ARG A 75 16.47 11.78 -0.75
N ARG A 76 17.04 11.87 -1.96
CA ARG A 76 18.50 11.86 -2.15
C ARG A 76 19.14 13.03 -1.41
N TYR A 77 18.54 14.22 -1.52
CA TYR A 77 19.01 15.43 -0.85
C TYR A 77 18.95 15.30 0.68
N SER A 78 17.84 14.81 1.23
CA SER A 78 17.71 14.59 2.68
C SER A 78 18.66 13.51 3.21
N ARG A 79 18.96 12.46 2.43
CA ARG A 79 19.99 11.45 2.77
C ARG A 79 21.38 12.04 2.88
N LEU A 80 21.78 12.92 1.97
CA LEU A 80 23.09 13.57 1.99
C LEU A 80 23.28 14.50 3.20
N ARG A 81 22.17 14.96 3.81
CA ARG A 81 22.19 15.86 4.99
C ARG A 81 22.03 15.14 6.33
N ALA A 82 21.75 13.84 6.32
CA ALA A 82 21.47 13.09 7.54
C ALA A 82 22.71 12.31 8.01
N GLY A 83 22.96 12.33 9.32
CA GLY A 83 23.94 11.44 9.97
C GLY A 83 23.50 9.96 9.93
N PRO A 84 24.37 9.04 10.40
CA PRO A 84 24.10 7.60 10.33
C PRO A 84 22.80 7.23 11.07
N PRO A 85 22.07 6.20 10.60
CA PRO A 85 20.84 5.76 11.24
C PRO A 85 21.11 5.31 12.68
N GLY A 86 20.26 5.78 13.60
CA GLY A 86 20.27 5.36 15.00
C GLY A 86 19.87 3.89 15.15
N ALA A 87 20.49 3.24 16.16
CA ALA A 87 20.56 1.80 16.33
C ALA A 87 19.22 1.06 16.48
N GLU A 88 19.30 -0.22 16.12
CA GLU A 88 18.24 -1.24 16.09
C GLU A 88 17.64 -1.55 17.45
N PHE A 89 16.34 -1.87 17.44
CA PHE A 89 15.63 -2.39 18.59
C PHE A 89 16.05 -3.83 18.85
N SER A 90 16.60 -4.10 20.03
CA SER A 90 17.02 -5.45 20.43
C SER A 90 15.84 -6.41 20.63
N TYR A 91 16.05 -7.61 20.09
CA TYR A 91 15.13 -8.72 20.11
C TYR A 91 15.34 -9.61 21.36
N ARG A 92 14.28 -9.99 22.07
CA ARG A 92 14.33 -11.07 23.09
C ARG A 92 13.56 -12.29 22.58
N PRO A 93 14.23 -13.42 22.27
CA PRO A 93 13.55 -14.65 21.93
C PRO A 93 13.12 -15.40 23.21
N CYS A 94 11.87 -15.84 23.23
CA CYS A 94 11.44 -17.00 24.02
C CYS A 94 10.38 -17.71 23.19
N GLY A 95 10.58 -18.99 22.89
CA GLY A 95 9.67 -19.76 22.05
C GLY A 95 9.62 -21.21 22.49
N VAL A 96 8.41 -21.69 22.76
CA VAL A 96 8.09 -23.08 23.12
C VAL A 96 7.99 -23.93 21.83
N PRO A 97 8.33 -25.23 21.83
CA PRO A 97 8.51 -26.02 20.60
C PRO A 97 7.22 -26.28 19.80
N GLY A 98 6.06 -26.41 20.46
CA GLY A 98 4.81 -26.83 19.81
C GLY A 98 4.14 -25.77 18.92
N GLU A 99 4.32 -24.48 19.23
CA GLU A 99 3.66 -23.38 18.52
C GLU A 99 4.30 -23.12 17.14
N LYS A 100 5.56 -23.52 16.95
CA LYS A 100 6.30 -23.30 15.71
C LYS A 100 5.69 -24.05 14.52
N LEU A 101 5.17 -25.26 14.75
CA LEU A 101 4.57 -26.07 13.69
C LEU A 101 3.23 -25.46 13.21
N LEU A 102 2.38 -25.01 14.13
CA LEU A 102 1.12 -24.34 13.81
C LEU A 102 1.38 -23.06 13.00
N ILE A 103 2.41 -22.29 13.37
CA ILE A 103 2.75 -21.05 12.66
C ILE A 103 3.35 -21.34 11.29
N ALA A 104 4.21 -22.35 11.18
CA ALA A 104 4.69 -22.78 9.87
C ALA A 104 3.53 -23.21 8.95
N ALA A 105 2.52 -23.91 9.50
CA ALA A 105 1.32 -24.28 8.76
C ALA A 105 0.51 -23.03 8.34
N LEU A 106 0.25 -22.09 9.26
CA LEU A 106 -0.47 -20.84 8.97
C LEU A 106 0.27 -19.98 7.94
N LEU A 107 1.60 -19.91 8.00
CA LEU A 107 2.43 -19.23 7.01
C LEU A 107 2.38 -19.93 5.65
N GLY A 108 2.37 -21.27 5.63
CA GLY A 108 2.19 -22.06 4.41
C GLY A 108 0.84 -21.78 3.74
N VAL A 109 -0.25 -21.75 4.52
CA VAL A 109 -1.58 -21.37 4.03
C VAL A 109 -1.59 -19.91 3.56
N SER A 110 -1.00 -19.00 4.32
CA SER A 110 -0.88 -17.58 3.95
C SER A 110 -0.13 -17.42 2.62
N ALA A 111 0.95 -18.18 2.40
CA ALA A 111 1.70 -18.16 1.16
C ALA A 111 0.85 -18.66 -0.03
N ALA A 112 0.07 -19.73 0.14
CA ALA A 112 -0.87 -20.21 -0.87
C ALA A 112 -1.99 -19.18 -1.16
N TYR A 113 -2.46 -18.46 -0.15
CA TYR A 113 -3.42 -17.37 -0.36
C TYR A 113 -2.79 -16.17 -1.06
N CYS A 114 -1.53 -15.84 -0.76
CA CYS A 114 -0.82 -14.79 -1.49
C CYS A 114 -0.67 -15.12 -2.98
N THR A 115 -0.44 -16.39 -3.34
CA THR A 115 -0.40 -16.78 -4.76
C THR A 115 -1.77 -16.66 -5.42
N ILE A 116 -2.86 -17.01 -4.71
CA ILE A 116 -4.23 -16.77 -5.18
C ILE A 116 -4.49 -15.29 -5.40
N VAL A 117 -4.14 -14.43 -4.43
CA VAL A 117 -4.31 -12.96 -4.55
C VAL A 117 -3.59 -12.42 -5.77
N VAL A 118 -2.33 -12.81 -5.99
CA VAL A 118 -1.56 -12.34 -7.15
C VAL A 118 -2.15 -12.89 -8.45
N ALA A 119 -2.58 -14.15 -8.49
CA ALA A 119 -3.26 -14.71 -9.66
C ALA A 119 -4.58 -13.98 -9.96
N SER A 120 -5.39 -13.71 -8.94
CA SER A 120 -6.62 -12.94 -9.06
C SER A 120 -6.39 -11.51 -9.49
N ALA A 121 -5.32 -10.85 -9.01
CA ALA A 121 -4.98 -9.49 -9.43
C ALA A 121 -4.61 -9.41 -10.93
N LEU A 122 -4.12 -10.50 -11.51
CA LEU A 122 -3.83 -10.63 -12.94
C LEU A 122 -5.03 -11.14 -13.75
N ALA A 123 -6.05 -11.67 -13.09
CA ALA A 123 -7.32 -12.02 -13.73
C ALA A 123 -8.22 -10.78 -13.86
N PRO A 124 -9.20 -10.80 -14.78
CA PRO A 124 -10.20 -9.74 -14.90
C PRO A 124 -10.95 -9.49 -13.59
N GLU A 125 -11.34 -8.24 -13.37
CA GLU A 125 -12.20 -7.86 -12.25
C GLU A 125 -13.60 -8.43 -12.45
N ALA A 126 -14.15 -8.97 -11.36
CA ALA A 126 -15.48 -9.56 -11.32
C ALA A 126 -16.34 -8.97 -10.19
N ALA A 127 -15.75 -8.20 -9.26
CA ALA A 127 -16.49 -7.59 -8.18
C ALA A 127 -17.38 -6.45 -8.69
N PHE A 128 -18.65 -6.49 -8.29
CA PHE A 128 -19.66 -5.53 -8.70
C PHE A 128 -19.28 -4.09 -8.32
N ASP A 129 -18.84 -3.85 -7.09
CA ASP A 129 -18.49 -2.50 -6.63
C ASP A 129 -17.23 -1.98 -7.33
N ALA A 130 -16.23 -2.83 -7.54
CA ALA A 130 -15.04 -2.45 -8.30
C ALA A 130 -15.39 -2.04 -9.74
N LEU A 131 -16.26 -2.80 -10.40
CA LEU A 131 -16.66 -2.58 -11.80
C LEU A 131 -17.64 -1.42 -11.99
N ASN A 132 -18.52 -1.15 -11.02
CA ASN A 132 -19.53 -0.09 -11.16
C ASN A 132 -19.10 1.24 -10.52
N VAL A 133 -18.28 1.18 -9.48
CA VAL A 133 -17.96 2.35 -8.66
C VAL A 133 -16.51 2.78 -8.85
N TYR A 134 -15.56 1.92 -8.48
CA TYR A 134 -14.18 2.36 -8.26
C TYR A 134 -13.37 2.48 -9.56
N LEU A 135 -13.40 1.45 -10.40
CA LEU A 135 -12.62 1.41 -11.65
C LEU A 135 -13.17 2.39 -12.70
N PRO A 136 -14.48 2.54 -12.94
CA PRO A 136 -15.00 3.55 -13.87
C PRO A 136 -14.66 4.96 -13.43
N TYR A 137 -14.73 5.23 -12.11
CA TYR A 137 -14.34 6.52 -11.57
C TYR A 137 -12.85 6.80 -11.83
N ALA A 138 -11.96 5.88 -11.47
CA ALA A 138 -10.53 6.01 -11.70
C ALA A 138 -10.18 6.19 -13.19
N ARG A 139 -10.85 5.43 -14.07
CA ARG A 139 -10.68 5.53 -15.52
C ARG A 139 -11.12 6.89 -16.06
N SER A 140 -12.30 7.36 -15.68
CA SER A 140 -12.82 8.66 -16.12
C SER A 140 -11.99 9.82 -15.60
N ALA A 141 -11.52 9.75 -14.34
CA ALA A 141 -10.62 10.74 -13.76
C ALA A 141 -9.27 10.80 -14.48
N ALA A 142 -8.68 9.64 -14.79
CA ALA A 142 -7.44 9.55 -15.55
C ALA A 142 -7.60 10.11 -16.98
N ALA A 143 -8.72 9.82 -17.65
CA ALA A 143 -9.01 10.33 -18.98
C ALA A 143 -9.28 11.85 -19.01
N ALA A 144 -9.95 12.37 -17.97
CA ALA A 144 -10.25 13.80 -17.84
C ALA A 144 -9.09 14.60 -17.21
N HIS A 145 -7.98 13.94 -16.84
CA HIS A 145 -6.85 14.53 -16.12
C HIS A 145 -7.23 15.31 -14.85
N ARG A 146 -8.35 14.94 -14.22
CA ARG A 146 -8.88 15.61 -13.03
C ARG A 146 -9.63 14.65 -12.13
N LEU A 147 -9.63 14.92 -10.84
CA LEU A 147 -10.51 14.28 -9.87
C LEU A 147 -11.67 15.23 -9.59
N GLY A 148 -12.89 14.74 -9.73
CA GLY A 148 -14.09 15.54 -9.51
C GLY A 148 -15.31 14.66 -9.30
N PHE A 149 -16.47 15.27 -9.12
CA PHE A 149 -17.72 14.55 -8.93
C PHE A 149 -18.19 13.92 -10.25
N ALA A 150 -18.52 12.64 -10.19
CA ALA A 150 -19.14 11.91 -11.29
C ALA A 150 -20.67 11.94 -11.09
N PRO A 151 -21.45 12.47 -12.06
CA PRO A 151 -22.89 12.71 -11.88
C PRO A 151 -23.70 11.47 -11.47
N ASN A 152 -23.27 10.29 -11.93
CA ASN A 152 -23.97 9.02 -11.72
C ASN A 152 -23.25 8.10 -10.73
N ASN A 153 -22.30 8.62 -9.96
CA ASN A 153 -21.56 7.84 -8.97
C ASN A 153 -21.35 8.67 -7.71
N TRP A 154 -22.24 8.49 -6.74
CA TRP A 154 -22.20 9.22 -5.48
C TRP A 154 -20.86 9.03 -4.74
N ASN A 155 -20.23 7.85 -4.84
CA ASN A 155 -18.95 7.58 -4.16
C ASN A 155 -17.81 8.46 -4.66
N SER A 156 -17.99 9.17 -5.78
CA SER A 156 -17.06 10.22 -6.24
C SER A 156 -16.96 11.43 -5.31
N SER A 157 -17.91 11.60 -4.38
CA SER A 157 -17.85 12.64 -3.35
C SER A 157 -16.92 12.30 -2.20
N MET A 158 -16.49 11.04 -2.09
CA MET A 158 -15.53 10.64 -1.07
C MET A 158 -14.12 10.92 -1.57
N PRO A 159 -13.33 11.75 -0.85
CA PRO A 159 -11.90 11.93 -1.14
C PRO A 159 -11.14 10.68 -0.67
N ALA A 160 -11.39 9.54 -1.32
CA ALA A 160 -10.76 8.29 -0.97
C ALA A 160 -9.37 8.28 -1.62
N LEU A 161 -8.32 8.38 -0.80
CA LEU A 161 -6.92 8.14 -1.19
C LEU A 161 -6.71 6.86 -2.03
N PRO A 162 -7.46 5.76 -1.80
CA PRO A 162 -7.39 4.57 -2.64
C PRO A 162 -7.80 4.86 -4.10
N LEU A 163 -8.85 5.68 -4.32
CA LEU A 163 -9.32 6.05 -5.66
C LEU A 163 -8.28 6.89 -6.42
N ALA A 164 -7.59 7.80 -5.73
CA ALA A 164 -6.49 8.56 -6.31
C ALA A 164 -5.34 7.62 -6.78
N SER A 165 -5.04 6.59 -5.99
CA SER A 165 -4.04 5.58 -6.37
C SER A 165 -4.47 4.76 -7.58
N TYR A 166 -5.76 4.43 -7.71
CA TYR A 166 -6.30 3.75 -8.90
C TYR A 166 -6.32 4.64 -10.14
N ALA A 167 -6.59 5.94 -10.00
CA ALA A 167 -6.45 6.88 -11.12
C ALA A 167 -5.02 6.88 -11.66
N THR A 168 -4.01 6.78 -10.77
CA THR A 168 -2.61 6.58 -11.18
C THR A 168 -2.45 5.29 -11.98
N ALA A 169 -3.03 4.18 -11.53
CA ALA A 169 -2.94 2.91 -12.26
C ALA A 169 -3.48 3.03 -13.71
N PHE A 170 -4.60 3.73 -13.90
CA PHE A 170 -5.19 3.97 -15.23
C PHE A 170 -4.38 4.91 -16.13
N LEU A 171 -3.59 5.84 -15.58
CA LEU A 171 -2.69 6.66 -16.38
C LEU A 171 -1.53 5.88 -17.02
N PHE A 172 -1.14 4.75 -16.42
CA PHE A 172 0.04 3.97 -16.84
C PHE A 172 -0.31 2.65 -17.51
N SER A 173 -1.37 1.96 -17.06
CA SER A 173 -1.76 0.69 -17.63
C SER A 173 -3.25 0.42 -17.56
N GLY A 174 -3.87 0.44 -16.37
CA GLY A 174 -5.29 0.13 -16.21
C GLY A 174 -5.61 -0.74 -15.00
N GLU A 175 -6.62 -1.57 -15.17
CA GLU A 175 -7.28 -2.36 -14.12
C GLU A 175 -6.36 -3.33 -13.37
N HIS A 176 -5.59 -4.17 -14.08
CA HIS A 176 -4.69 -5.12 -13.42
C HIS A 176 -3.68 -4.43 -12.50
N LEU A 177 -3.21 -3.23 -12.89
CA LEU A 177 -2.29 -2.45 -12.06
C LEU A 177 -2.99 -1.92 -10.79
N ALA A 178 -4.27 -1.55 -10.88
CA ALA A 178 -5.06 -1.15 -9.71
C ALA A 178 -5.26 -2.33 -8.74
N LYS A 179 -5.59 -3.52 -9.25
CA LYS A 179 -5.69 -4.74 -8.43
C LYS A 179 -4.36 -5.11 -7.78
N LEU A 180 -3.25 -4.98 -8.51
CA LEU A 180 -1.91 -5.20 -7.96
C LEU A 180 -1.56 -4.18 -6.86
N PHE A 181 -1.96 -2.92 -6.98
CA PHE A 181 -1.83 -1.94 -5.89
C PHE A 181 -2.59 -2.41 -4.65
N ASN A 182 -3.82 -2.91 -4.81
CA ASN A 182 -4.59 -3.42 -3.68
C ASN A 182 -3.97 -4.68 -3.04
N ALA A 183 -3.50 -5.62 -3.87
CA ALA A 183 -2.77 -6.80 -3.40
C ALA A 183 -1.51 -6.41 -2.61
N CYS A 184 -0.79 -5.36 -3.02
CA CYS A 184 0.32 -4.83 -2.24
C CYS A 184 -0.14 -4.26 -0.89
N CYS A 185 -1.31 -3.63 -0.80
CA CYS A 185 -1.86 -3.14 0.46
C CYS A 185 -2.17 -4.29 1.42
N TYR A 186 -2.73 -5.38 0.92
CA TYR A 186 -2.95 -6.60 1.69
C TYR A 186 -1.66 -7.16 2.31
N LEU A 187 -0.58 -7.27 1.52
CA LEU A 187 0.73 -7.70 2.03
C LEU A 187 1.29 -6.69 3.04
N ALA A 188 1.14 -5.41 2.76
CA ALA A 188 1.59 -4.32 3.63
C ALA A 188 0.87 -4.33 4.98
N CYS A 189 -0.44 -4.58 5.01
CA CYS A 189 -1.25 -4.68 6.22
C CYS A 189 -0.72 -5.78 7.14
N GLY A 190 -0.52 -7.00 6.62
CA GLY A 190 0.04 -8.09 7.42
C GLY A 190 1.47 -7.80 7.90
N ALA A 191 2.31 -7.17 7.07
CA ALA A 191 3.66 -6.77 7.47
C ALA A 191 3.65 -5.67 8.55
N LEU A 192 2.69 -4.75 8.51
CA LEU A 192 2.50 -3.72 9.53
C LEU A 192 1.99 -4.33 10.84
N ILE A 193 1.03 -5.27 10.78
CA ILE A 193 0.57 -6.05 11.94
C ILE A 193 1.73 -6.81 12.58
N TYR A 194 2.56 -7.46 11.78
CA TYR A 194 3.78 -8.12 12.26
C TYR A 194 4.68 -7.11 12.96
N GLY A 195 5.03 -6.01 12.29
CA GLY A 195 5.94 -5.00 12.83
C GLY A 195 5.43 -4.37 14.13
N PHE A 196 4.13 -4.10 14.22
CA PHE A 196 3.49 -3.55 15.42
C PHE A 196 3.44 -4.56 16.57
N SER A 197 3.02 -5.79 16.28
CA SER A 197 2.94 -6.88 17.27
C SER A 197 4.32 -7.25 17.81
N ASN A 198 5.33 -7.28 16.95
CA ASN A 198 6.70 -7.65 17.30
C ASN A 198 7.38 -6.65 18.24
N ARG A 199 6.86 -5.41 18.34
CA ARG A 199 7.33 -4.40 19.31
C ARG A 199 6.82 -4.66 20.73
N ARG A 200 5.68 -5.37 20.87
CA ARG A 200 4.99 -5.58 22.15
C ARG A 200 5.01 -7.03 22.60
N PHE A 201 5.15 -7.96 21.67
CA PHE A 201 5.08 -9.40 21.87
C PHE A 201 6.27 -10.11 21.21
N THR A 202 6.35 -11.42 21.35
CA THR A 202 7.38 -12.23 20.69
C THR A 202 7.11 -12.37 19.18
N SER A 203 8.14 -12.72 18.43
CA SER A 203 8.13 -12.80 16.95
C SER A 203 7.20 -13.87 16.49
N LEU A 204 7.05 -14.88 17.33
CA LEU A 204 6.15 -15.98 17.15
C LEU A 204 4.70 -15.48 17.21
N HIS A 205 4.32 -14.71 18.24
CA HIS A 205 2.99 -14.09 18.32
C HIS A 205 2.75 -13.07 17.20
N ALA A 206 3.76 -12.29 16.83
CA ALA A 206 3.67 -11.34 15.72
C ALA A 206 3.46 -12.04 14.38
N ALA A 207 4.17 -13.16 14.14
CA ALA A 207 4.00 -13.99 12.96
C ALA A 207 2.61 -14.62 12.93
N SER A 208 2.11 -15.12 14.07
CA SER A 208 0.74 -15.61 14.20
C SER A 208 -0.28 -14.53 13.87
N ALA A 209 -0.13 -13.31 14.40
CA ALA A 209 -1.07 -12.21 14.14
C ALA A 209 -1.11 -11.82 12.66
N ALA A 210 0.05 -11.73 12.01
CA ALA A 210 0.13 -11.44 10.58
C ALA A 210 -0.43 -12.59 9.73
N ALA A 211 -0.11 -13.83 10.08
CA ALA A 211 -0.65 -15.01 9.39
C ALA A 211 -2.17 -15.10 9.56
N LEU A 212 -2.72 -14.84 10.75
CA LEU A 212 -4.16 -14.79 10.97
C LEU A 212 -4.85 -13.76 10.07
N PHE A 213 -4.26 -12.57 9.94
CA PHE A 213 -4.75 -11.55 8.99
C PHE A 213 -4.71 -12.05 7.55
N TRP A 214 -3.59 -12.62 7.10
CA TRP A 214 -3.47 -13.17 5.74
C TRP A 214 -4.36 -14.39 5.49
N THR A 215 -4.73 -15.13 6.53
CA THR A 215 -5.71 -16.23 6.40
C THR A 215 -7.16 -15.78 6.57
N SER A 216 -7.40 -14.50 6.87
CA SER A 216 -8.76 -13.98 7.03
C SER A 216 -9.50 -14.04 5.69
N PRO A 217 -10.64 -14.76 5.59
CA PRO A 217 -11.41 -14.84 4.36
C PRO A 217 -11.84 -13.48 3.84
N LEU A 218 -12.13 -12.54 4.74
CA LEU A 218 -12.50 -11.17 4.38
C LEU A 218 -11.31 -10.41 3.77
N ALA A 219 -10.14 -10.45 4.41
CA ALA A 219 -8.95 -9.79 3.88
C ALA A 219 -8.52 -10.40 2.54
N LEU A 220 -8.68 -11.73 2.39
CA LEU A 220 -8.43 -12.44 1.14
C LEU A 220 -9.39 -11.98 0.03
N TYR A 221 -10.69 -11.95 0.30
CA TYR A 221 -11.70 -11.49 -0.66
C TYR A 221 -11.39 -10.06 -1.15
N GLU A 222 -11.17 -9.15 -0.20
CA GLU A 222 -10.80 -7.77 -0.48
C GLU A 222 -9.52 -7.67 -1.34
N ALA A 223 -8.52 -8.51 -1.06
CA ALA A 223 -7.24 -8.48 -1.77
C ALA A 223 -7.34 -8.96 -3.23
N THR A 224 -8.34 -9.78 -3.56
CA THR A 224 -8.52 -10.33 -4.91
C THR A 224 -9.18 -9.35 -5.89
N THR A 225 -9.70 -8.23 -5.39
CA THR A 225 -10.54 -7.27 -6.12
C THR A 225 -10.03 -5.84 -5.93
N ALA A 226 -10.41 -4.88 -6.77
CA ALA A 226 -10.00 -3.47 -6.65
C ALA A 226 -10.93 -2.66 -5.72
N LEU A 227 -11.14 -3.16 -4.50
CA LEU A 227 -11.91 -2.46 -3.45
C LEU A 227 -11.03 -1.44 -2.71
N ILE A 228 -11.65 -0.59 -1.88
CA ILE A 228 -10.96 0.54 -1.23
C ILE A 228 -10.63 0.29 0.25
N ASP A 229 -11.11 -0.82 0.81
CA ASP A 229 -11.07 -1.07 2.24
C ASP A 229 -9.67 -1.43 2.73
N LEU A 230 -8.91 -2.23 1.98
CA LEU A 230 -7.53 -2.59 2.33
C LEU A 230 -6.56 -1.40 2.32
N PRO A 231 -6.56 -0.52 1.30
CA PRO A 231 -5.68 0.64 1.32
C PRO A 231 -6.12 1.66 2.38
N LEU A 232 -7.42 1.78 2.65
CA LEU A 232 -7.94 2.60 3.75
C LEU A 232 -7.52 2.02 5.12
N ALA A 233 -7.59 0.71 5.29
CA ALA A 233 -7.15 0.02 6.50
C ALA A 233 -5.65 0.20 6.71
N LEU A 234 -4.85 0.08 5.65
CA LEU A 234 -3.40 0.31 5.71
C LEU A 234 -3.08 1.73 6.17
N PHE A 235 -3.76 2.72 5.59
CA PHE A 235 -3.57 4.12 5.96
C PHE A 235 -4.05 4.40 7.40
N SER A 236 -5.20 3.86 7.78
CA SER A 236 -5.76 4.02 9.14
C SER A 236 -4.89 3.35 10.20
N ALA A 237 -4.25 2.22 9.88
CA ALA A 237 -3.34 1.53 10.78
C ALA A 237 -2.09 2.36 11.12
N LEU A 238 -1.72 3.34 10.29
CA LEU A 238 -0.66 4.31 10.62
C LEU A 238 -0.98 5.16 11.84
N ALA A 239 -2.25 5.44 12.10
CA ALA A 239 -2.66 6.22 13.28
C ALA A 239 -2.37 5.47 14.59
N LEU A 240 -2.21 4.15 14.52
CA LEU A 240 -1.97 3.30 15.68
C LEU A 240 -0.48 3.00 15.90
N SER A 241 0.39 3.22 14.90
CA SER A 241 1.78 2.75 14.85
C SER A 241 2.80 3.67 15.48
#